data_AF-M4UN62-F1
#
_entry.id   AF-M4UN62-F1
#
_cell.length_a   1.000
_cell.length_b   1.000
_cell.length_c   1.000
_cell.angle_alpha   90.00
_cell.angle_beta   90.00
_cell.angle_gamma   90.00
#
_symmetry.space_group_name_H-M   'P 1'
#
loop_
_entity.id
_entity.type
_entity.pdbx_description
1 polymer ?
#
loop_
_entity_poly.entity_id
_entity_poly.type
_entity_poly.pdbx_seq_one_letter_code
_entity_poly.pdbx_strand_id
1 'polypeptide(L)'
;MEFEFRKDFISGKVSIKTSMDHEAFATWLEMEGQSLQWVRSLLQTIEQLQNHQLSDYKLVGSEFTLQLSHKEALITNHRLLEDEELPEFEEALSFYNLEIEAGCGLEDFWNLLHSWCEFIQE
;
A
#
# COMPACT_ATOMS: atom_id res chain seq x y z
N MET A 1 -4.84 -2.54 12.03
CA MET A 1 -3.90 -1.49 11.58
C MET A 1 -4.39 -0.14 12.07
N GLU A 2 -3.52 0.71 12.61
CA GLU A 2 -3.89 2.06 13.08
C GLU A 2 -3.40 3.11 12.07
N PHE A 3 -4.27 4.06 11.73
CA PHE A 3 -3.99 5.11 10.75
C PHE A 3 -4.74 6.41 11.08
N GLU A 4 -4.13 7.54 10.75
CA GLU A 4 -4.67 8.90 10.89
C GLU A 4 -4.59 9.62 9.53
N PHE A 5 -5.73 10.16 9.07
CA PHE A 5 -5.75 11.00 7.88
C PHE A 5 -5.65 12.47 8.25
N ARG A 6 -4.91 13.24 7.45
CA ARG A 6 -4.73 14.67 7.60
C ARG A 6 -4.99 15.35 6.27
N LYS A 7 -5.80 16.41 6.29
CA LYS A 7 -6.07 17.24 5.12
C LYS A 7 -5.42 18.59 5.35
N ASP A 8 -4.49 18.95 4.48
CA ASP A 8 -3.90 20.27 4.48
C ASP A 8 -4.87 21.24 3.79
N PHE A 9 -5.59 22.05 4.57
CA PHE A 9 -6.58 23.00 4.05
C PHE A 9 -5.96 24.14 3.22
N ILE A 10 -4.64 24.30 3.26
CA ILE A 10 -3.90 25.35 2.56
C ILE A 10 -3.52 24.87 1.15
N SER A 11 -3.03 23.62 1.04
CA SER A 11 -2.58 23.01 -0.22
C SER A 11 -3.65 22.15 -0.89
N GLY A 12 -4.71 21.78 -0.16
CA GLY A 12 -5.72 20.83 -0.61
C GLY A 12 -5.24 19.38 -0.69
N LYS A 13 -4.03 19.10 -0.20
CA LYS A 13 -3.44 17.75 -0.21
C LYS A 13 -3.88 16.96 1.01
N VAL A 14 -4.20 15.70 0.79
CA VAL A 14 -4.41 14.72 1.85
C VAL A 14 -3.14 13.91 2.09
N SER A 15 -2.85 13.68 3.36
CA SER A 15 -1.73 12.90 3.87
C SER A 15 -2.24 11.86 4.85
N ILE A 16 -1.57 10.72 4.93
CA ILE A 16 -1.92 9.63 5.85
C ILE A 16 -0.72 9.35 6.75
N LYS A 17 -0.99 9.05 8.02
CA LYS A 17 0.02 8.63 8.99
C LYS A 17 -0.37 7.28 9.55
N THR A 18 0.49 6.28 9.39
CA THR A 18 0.31 4.93 9.91
C THR A 18 1.27 4.66 11.07
N SER A 19 1.04 3.59 11.83
CA SER A 19 2.04 3.08 12.80
C SER A 19 3.34 2.67 12.09
N MET A 20 4.47 2.70 12.82
CA MET A 20 5.86 2.52 12.30
C MET A 20 6.06 1.35 11.32
N ASP A 21 5.30 0.27 11.43
CA ASP A 21 5.44 -0.93 10.59
C ASP A 21 4.74 -0.83 9.23
N HIS A 22 4.06 0.28 8.93
CA HIS A 22 3.14 0.40 7.80
C HIS A 22 3.35 1.65 6.94
N GLU A 23 4.47 2.36 7.12
CA GLU A 23 4.74 3.64 6.45
C GLU A 23 4.81 3.54 4.91
N ALA A 24 5.11 2.35 4.36
CA ALA A 24 5.07 2.11 2.93
C ALA A 24 3.65 2.25 2.34
N PHE A 25 2.60 1.81 3.06
CA PHE A 25 1.21 2.03 2.65
C PHE A 25 0.85 3.51 2.65
N ALA A 26 1.28 4.25 3.69
CA ALA A 26 1.04 5.67 3.79
C ALA A 26 1.62 6.42 2.58
N THR A 27 2.92 6.22 2.34
CA THR A 27 3.64 6.86 1.22
C THR A 27 3.01 6.53 -0.13
N TRP A 28 2.67 5.26 -0.36
CA TRP A 28 2.06 4.83 -1.61
C TRP A 28 0.68 5.44 -1.83
N LEU A 29 -0.16 5.53 -0.79
CA LEU A 29 -1.47 6.20 -0.86
C LEU A 29 -1.36 7.70 -1.11
N GLU A 30 -0.36 8.36 -0.51
CA GLU A 30 -0.12 9.78 -0.77
C GLU A 30 0.29 10.05 -2.23
N MET A 31 0.96 9.08 -2.88
CA MET A 31 1.42 9.17 -4.26
C MET A 31 0.34 8.75 -5.27
N GLU A 32 -0.11 7.50 -5.24
CA GLU A 32 -1.05 6.93 -6.21
C GLU A 32 -2.52 7.07 -5.78
N GLY A 33 -2.76 7.11 -4.47
CA GLY A 33 -4.09 7.19 -3.88
C GLY A 33 -4.79 8.54 -3.99
N GLN A 34 -4.15 9.57 -4.57
CA GLN A 34 -4.81 10.86 -4.86
C GLN A 34 -5.93 10.71 -5.92
N SER A 35 -5.87 9.65 -6.74
CA SER A 35 -6.90 9.36 -7.74
C SER A 35 -8.00 8.48 -7.16
N LEU A 36 -9.16 9.09 -6.86
CA LEU A 36 -10.35 8.36 -6.41
C LEU A 36 -10.75 7.19 -7.33
N GLN A 37 -10.60 7.35 -8.65
CA GLN A 37 -10.91 6.29 -9.62
C GLN A 37 -9.99 5.08 -9.43
N TRP A 38 -8.72 5.33 -9.16
CA TRP A 38 -7.74 4.28 -8.94
C TRP A 38 -8.00 3.56 -7.61
N VAL A 39 -8.26 4.32 -6.53
CA VAL A 39 -8.61 3.74 -5.22
C VAL A 39 -9.87 2.88 -5.30
N ARG A 40 -10.91 3.36 -6.01
CA ARG A 40 -12.15 2.60 -6.24
C ARG A 40 -11.91 1.32 -7.03
N SER A 41 -11.07 1.36 -8.07
CA SER A 41 -10.74 0.17 -8.86
C SER A 41 -10.03 -0.88 -8.00
N LEU A 42 -9.17 -0.43 -7.08
CA LEU A 42 -8.48 -1.31 -6.15
C LEU A 42 -9.43 -1.93 -5.12
N LEU A 43 -10.36 -1.14 -4.56
CA LEU A 43 -11.41 -1.64 -3.67
C LEU A 43 -12.24 -2.74 -4.35
N GLN A 44 -12.64 -2.54 -5.61
CA GLN A 44 -13.35 -3.58 -6.37
C GLN A 44 -12.50 -4.85 -6.56
N THR A 45 -11.19 -4.70 -6.72
CA THR A 45 -10.28 -5.84 -6.86
C THR A 45 -10.20 -6.64 -5.56
N ILE A 46 -10.16 -5.95 -4.41
CA ILE A 46 -10.20 -6.60 -3.09
C ILE A 46 -11.53 -7.32 -2.88
N GLU A 47 -12.66 -6.72 -3.28
CA GLU A 47 -13.96 -7.39 -3.23
C GLU A 47 -13.99 -8.65 -4.10
N GLN A 48 -13.36 -8.64 -5.28
CA GLN A 48 -13.25 -9.82 -6.14
C GLN A 48 -12.41 -10.93 -5.48
N LEU A 49 -11.32 -10.58 -4.79
CA LEU A 49 -10.53 -11.52 -3.99
C LEU A 49 -11.37 -12.09 -2.84
N GLN A 50 -12.11 -11.26 -2.12
CA GLN A 50 -12.99 -11.72 -1.03
C GLN A 50 -14.11 -12.65 -1.52
N ASN A 51 -14.65 -12.39 -2.71
CA ASN A 51 -15.67 -13.23 -3.35
C ASN A 51 -15.11 -14.48 -4.05
N HIS A 52 -13.83 -14.80 -3.88
CA HIS A 52 -13.16 -15.93 -4.55
C HIS A 52 -13.21 -15.88 -6.09
N GLN A 53 -13.35 -14.68 -6.68
CA GLN A 53 -13.31 -14.48 -8.13
C GLN A 53 -11.87 -14.36 -8.64
N LEU A 54 -10.98 -13.82 -7.80
CA LEU A 54 -9.53 -13.76 -8.02
C LEU A 54 -8.83 -14.59 -6.95
N SER A 55 -7.74 -15.26 -7.30
CA SER A 55 -6.91 -16.01 -6.35
C SER A 55 -5.83 -15.13 -5.71
N ASP A 56 -5.25 -14.26 -6.54
CA ASP A 56 -4.21 -13.31 -6.19
C ASP A 56 -4.27 -12.14 -7.18
N TYR A 57 -3.78 -10.99 -6.75
CA TYR A 57 -3.68 -9.80 -7.59
C TYR A 57 -2.36 -9.11 -7.32
N LYS A 58 -1.69 -8.70 -8.39
CA LYS A 58 -0.44 -7.94 -8.33
C LYS A 58 -0.57 -6.67 -9.16
N LEU A 59 -0.34 -5.54 -8.51
CA LEU A 59 -0.24 -4.24 -9.15
C LEU A 59 1.22 -3.79 -9.09
N VAL A 60 1.80 -3.54 -10.26
CA VAL A 60 3.16 -2.98 -10.36
C VAL A 60 3.03 -1.52 -10.75
N GLY A 61 3.24 -0.63 -9.79
CA GLY A 61 3.34 0.81 -10.02
C GLY A 61 4.77 1.21 -10.41
N SER A 62 5.03 2.52 -10.52
CA SER A 62 6.36 3.03 -10.88
C SER A 62 7.41 2.76 -9.82
N GLU A 63 7.07 2.93 -8.54
CA GLU A 63 8.02 2.82 -7.42
C GLU A 63 7.60 1.77 -6.40
N PHE A 64 6.35 1.30 -6.46
CA PHE A 64 5.77 0.35 -5.52
C PHE A 64 5.14 -0.82 -6.26
N THR A 65 5.28 -2.03 -5.72
CA THR A 65 4.45 -3.19 -6.08
C THR A 65 3.48 -3.46 -4.93
N LEU A 66 2.20 -3.58 -5.25
CA LEU A 66 1.20 -4.13 -4.34
C LEU A 66 0.88 -5.57 -4.73
N GLN A 67 0.88 -6.47 -3.75
CA GLN A 67 0.44 -7.84 -3.87
C GLN A 67 -0.72 -8.08 -2.91
N LEU A 68 -1.83 -8.57 -3.45
CA LEU A 68 -3.04 -8.88 -2.69
C LEU A 68 -3.32 -10.36 -2.82
N SER A 69 -3.54 -10.99 -1.67
CA SER A 69 -3.98 -12.37 -1.54
C SER A 69 -5.27 -12.40 -0.71
N HIS A 70 -5.94 -13.54 -0.65
CA HIS A 70 -7.16 -13.71 0.17
C HIS A 70 -6.98 -13.41 1.67
N LYS A 71 -5.73 -13.42 2.17
CA LYS A 71 -5.43 -13.27 3.60
C LYS A 71 -4.76 -11.94 3.92
N GLU A 72 -3.88 -11.49 3.05
CA GLU A 72 -2.98 -10.37 3.33
C GLU A 72 -2.76 -9.51 2.10
N ALA A 73 -2.43 -8.25 2.36
CA ALA A 73 -1.97 -7.27 1.42
C ALA A 73 -0.52 -6.92 1.77
N LEU A 74 0.35 -6.98 0.77
CA LEU A 74 1.77 -6.68 0.87
C LEU A 74 2.10 -5.58 -0.11
N ILE A 75 2.85 -4.58 0.33
CA ILE A 75 3.36 -3.53 -0.53
C ILE A 75 4.86 -3.42 -0.38
N THR A 76 5.57 -3.39 -1.51
CA THR A 76 7.02 -3.35 -1.56
C THR A 76 7.46 -2.13 -2.38
N ASN A 77 8.32 -1.30 -1.82
CA ASN A 77 8.93 -0.15 -2.49
C ASN A 77 10.25 -0.56 -3.16
N HIS A 78 10.37 -0.47 -4.48
CA HIS A 78 11.62 -0.85 -5.17
C HIS A 78 12.61 0.30 -5.32
N ARG A 79 12.20 1.54 -5.09
CA ARG A 79 13.09 2.70 -5.18
C ARG A 79 14.22 2.65 -4.16
N LEU A 80 13.96 2.05 -3.00
CA LEU A 80 14.96 1.83 -1.96
C LEU A 80 15.82 0.58 -2.23
N LEU A 81 15.30 -0.39 -3.00
CA LEU A 81 16.06 -1.57 -3.45
C LEU A 81 17.15 -1.19 -4.47
N GLU A 82 16.95 -0.13 -5.28
CA GLU A 82 17.94 0.34 -6.26
C GLU A 82 19.16 1.06 -5.63
N ASP A 83 19.05 1.59 -4.40
CA ASP A 83 20.20 2.22 -3.70
C ASP A 83 21.07 1.16 -2.97
N GLU A 84 20.56 -0.07 -2.82
CA GLU A 84 21.30 -1.24 -2.34
C GLU A 84 21.86 -2.05 -3.52
N GLU A 85 22.72 -1.45 -4.35
CA GLU A 85 23.67 -2.23 -5.15
C GLU A 85 24.71 -2.88 -4.22
N LEU A 86 24.31 -3.95 -3.53
CA LEU A 86 25.25 -4.91 -2.95
C LEU A 86 25.53 -6.02 -3.97
N PRO A 87 26.83 -6.31 -4.23
CA PRO A 87 27.25 -7.19 -5.31
C PRO A 87 26.78 -8.62 -5.10
N GLU A 88 26.51 -9.30 -6.21
CA GLU A 88 26.22 -10.74 -6.34
C GLU A 88 27.06 -11.60 -5.38
N PHE A 89 26.53 -11.93 -4.21
CA PHE A 89 26.98 -13.09 -3.46
C PHE A 89 25.91 -13.57 -2.48
N GLU A 90 25.48 -14.80 -2.72
CA GLU A 90 25.08 -15.82 -1.74
C GLU A 90 23.98 -15.49 -0.71
N GLU A 91 22.89 -16.25 -0.83
CA GLU A 91 22.30 -17.03 0.25
C GLU A 91 22.37 -16.42 1.67
N ALA A 92 21.20 -15.97 2.16
CA ALA A 92 20.95 -15.36 3.47
C ALA A 92 21.19 -13.85 3.56
N LEU A 93 20.14 -13.08 3.29
CA LEU A 93 19.49 -12.22 4.28
C LEU A 93 18.27 -11.58 3.58
N SER A 94 17.08 -12.12 3.83
CA SER A 94 15.84 -11.37 3.64
C SER A 94 15.86 -10.24 4.66
N PHE A 95 16.57 -9.15 4.33
CA PHE A 95 16.44 -7.86 4.99
C PHE A 95 15.02 -7.36 4.68
N TYR A 96 14.05 -7.87 5.43
CA TYR A 96 12.78 -7.22 5.69
C TYR A 96 13.11 -5.93 6.44
N ASN A 97 13.61 -4.91 5.74
CA ASN A 97 13.59 -3.58 6.31
C ASN A 97 12.12 -3.14 6.30
N LEU A 98 11.53 -3.03 7.49
CA LEU A 98 10.13 -2.64 7.73
C LEU A 98 9.78 -1.25 7.14
N GLU A 99 10.78 -0.53 6.64
CA GLU A 99 10.62 0.76 5.94
C GLU A 99 10.43 0.60 4.42
N ILE A 100 10.79 -0.56 3.84
CA ILE A 100 10.76 -0.83 2.38
C ILE A 100 9.53 -1.68 2.02
N GLU A 101 9.11 -2.57 2.92
CA GLU A 101 7.93 -3.41 2.75
C GLU A 101 6.98 -3.23 3.92
N ALA A 102 5.68 -3.14 3.63
CA ALA A 102 4.64 -3.19 4.64
C ALA A 102 3.61 -4.27 4.29
N GLY A 103 3.14 -4.97 5.31
CA GLY A 103 2.12 -6.00 5.18
C GLY A 103 0.99 -5.80 6.18
N CYS A 104 -0.24 -6.04 5.77
CA CYS A 104 -1.39 -6.08 6.68
C CYS A 104 -2.42 -7.12 6.22
N GLY A 105 -3.38 -7.43 7.10
CA GLY A 105 -4.51 -8.29 6.72
C GLY A 105 -5.32 -7.67 5.57
N LEU A 106 -5.88 -8.49 4.68
CA LEU A 106 -6.68 -7.99 3.55
C LEU A 106 -7.86 -7.13 4.04
N GLU A 107 -8.47 -7.50 5.16
CA GLU A 107 -9.57 -6.77 5.79
C GLU A 107 -9.12 -5.40 6.32
N ASP A 108 -7.95 -5.32 6.96
CA ASP A 108 -7.36 -4.04 7.39
C ASP A 108 -7.05 -3.14 6.20
N PHE A 109 -6.47 -3.71 5.13
CA PHE A 109 -6.16 -2.98 3.91
C PHE A 109 -7.42 -2.42 3.23
N TRP A 110 -8.48 -3.22 3.15
CA TRP A 110 -9.77 -2.77 2.62
C TRP A 110 -10.33 -1.60 3.42
N ASN A 111 -10.32 -1.69 4.76
CA ASN A 111 -10.81 -0.62 5.64
C ASN A 111 -10.01 0.67 5.46
N LEU A 112 -8.69 0.56 5.36
CA LEU A 112 -7.80 1.70 5.13
C LEU A 112 -8.11 2.41 3.80
N LEU A 113 -8.26 1.67 2.70
CA LEU A 113 -8.61 2.23 1.40
C LEU A 113 -10.02 2.82 1.36
N HIS A 114 -10.98 2.14 2.01
CA HIS A 114 -12.35 2.61 2.09
C HIS A 114 -12.40 3.95 2.83
N SER A 115 -11.80 4.04 4.02
CA SER A 115 -11.73 5.29 4.77
C SER A 115 -10.94 6.38 4.04
N TRP A 116 -9.87 6.03 3.33
CA TRP A 116 -9.14 6.98 2.49
C TRP A 116 -10.00 7.54 1.35
N CYS A 117 -10.75 6.67 0.66
CA CYS A 117 -11.67 7.08 -0.39
C CYS A 117 -12.73 8.03 0.16
N GLU A 118 -13.36 7.71 1.29
CA GLU A 118 -14.35 8.57 1.93
C GLU A 118 -13.74 9.92 2.32
N PHE A 119 -12.54 9.92 2.90
CA PHE A 119 -11.84 11.13 3.31
C PHE A 119 -11.47 12.07 2.15
N ILE A 120 -11.17 11.52 0.96
CA ILE A 120 -10.94 12.34 -0.25
C ILE A 120 -12.26 12.87 -0.82
N GLN A 121 -13.35 12.11 -0.71
CA GLN A 121 -14.66 12.53 -1.23
C GLN A 121 -15.33 13.61 -0.37
N GLU A 122 -14.96 13.73 0.90
CA GLU A 122 -15.42 14.78 1.85
C GLU A 122 -14.74 16.14 1.59
#